data_AF-A0A1F6UZ51-F1
#
_entry.id   AF-A0A1F6UZ51-F1
#
_cell.length_a   1.000
_cell.length_b   1.000
_cell.length_c   1.000
_cell.angle_alpha   90.00
_cell.angle_beta   90.00
_cell.angle_gamma   90.00
#
_symmetry.space_group_name_H-M   'P 1'
#
loop_
_entity.id
_entity.type
_entity.pdbx_description
1 polymer ?
#
loop_
_entity_poly.entity_id
_entity_poly.type
_entity_poly.pdbx_seq_one_letter_code
_entity_poly.pdbx_strand_id
1 'polypeptide(L)'
;MLTYQVRPRVFKLESGQTLPFPEVGEVCFYFSPLQPFGLEAGGGHTAVQNVAATAGFNVNTGAHVIESKQPLVPLEITIEEPDRVVKLAGNVLTISQTFASNQELTELIQSIYFSYPMLLAVEFADPPIIERADGQVGGVTFRWELREWKMQYEITTQEKQEQSAASSWERIGILSRPGSRRLLAALHYFHVALRLARRGEIAGEFLPEMILNLSKVLEVLFPPSGDGKTRDATRAGLRKLGFSEKEIEADYVPAMALRNEIDVGHVDLSLFKVDQLTLVHGYAERAEWAFRLLFKRLLEATASGSFEIEPYEPKPAAGEAVRVIEILRDHAEKYER
;
A
#
# COMPACT_ATOMS: atom_id res chain seq x y z
N MET A 1 -12.33 -14.40 -8.13
CA MET A 1 -11.27 -13.45 -8.52
C MET A 1 -11.33 -12.29 -7.53
N LEU A 2 -10.28 -12.11 -6.73
CA LEU A 2 -10.25 -11.14 -5.64
C LEU A 2 -10.10 -9.73 -6.21
N THR A 3 -10.71 -8.75 -5.55
CA THR A 3 -10.64 -7.31 -5.90
C THR A 3 -9.27 -6.70 -5.66
N TYR A 4 -8.34 -7.48 -5.08
CA TYR A 4 -7.03 -7.04 -4.70
C TYR A 4 -6.21 -6.70 -5.95
N GLN A 5 -5.91 -5.42 -6.13
CA GLN A 5 -5.29 -4.83 -7.33
C GLN A 5 -3.78 -5.12 -7.40
N VAL A 6 -3.39 -6.39 -7.29
CA VAL A 6 -1.99 -6.78 -7.15
C VAL A 6 -1.26 -6.72 -8.47
N ARG A 7 0.02 -6.36 -8.37
CA ARG A 7 0.92 -6.36 -9.51
C ARG A 7 1.00 -7.75 -10.16
N PRO A 8 0.93 -7.84 -11.50
CA PRO A 8 1.01 -9.12 -12.20
C PRO A 8 2.28 -9.91 -11.89
N ARG A 9 2.12 -11.23 -11.76
CA ARG A 9 3.19 -12.19 -11.48
C ARG A 9 3.25 -13.27 -12.56
N VAL A 10 4.42 -13.88 -12.73
CA VAL A 10 4.68 -14.94 -13.70
C VAL A 10 5.50 -16.06 -13.07
N PHE A 11 5.43 -17.25 -13.67
CA PHE A 11 6.35 -18.33 -13.38
C PHE A 11 7.72 -18.04 -13.98
N LYS A 12 8.73 -17.99 -13.12
CA LYS A 12 10.14 -17.97 -13.51
C LYS A 12 10.71 -19.37 -13.39
N LEU A 13 11.10 -19.94 -14.53
CA LEU A 13 11.73 -21.25 -14.66
C LEU A 13 13.23 -21.08 -14.98
N GLU A 14 14.01 -22.14 -14.85
CA GLU A 14 15.36 -22.17 -15.43
C GLU A 14 15.28 -22.12 -16.97
N SER A 15 16.34 -21.60 -17.59
CA SER A 15 16.34 -21.32 -19.03
C SER A 15 16.06 -22.57 -19.87
N GLY A 16 15.00 -22.52 -20.69
CA GLY A 16 14.61 -23.58 -21.62
C GLY A 16 13.71 -24.68 -21.03
N GLN A 17 13.37 -24.60 -19.74
CA GLN A 17 12.42 -25.52 -19.12
C GLN A 17 10.97 -25.08 -19.34
N THR A 18 10.06 -26.05 -19.35
CA THR A 18 8.60 -25.86 -19.35
C THR A 18 8.00 -26.76 -18.27
N LEU A 19 6.99 -26.27 -17.56
CA LEU A 19 6.30 -27.09 -16.57
C LEU A 19 5.54 -28.24 -17.26
N PRO A 20 5.80 -29.51 -16.90
CA PRO A 20 5.08 -30.65 -17.44
C PRO A 20 3.70 -30.77 -16.79
N PHE A 21 2.68 -31.13 -17.58
CA PHE A 21 1.34 -31.43 -17.09
C PHE A 21 0.70 -32.55 -17.93
N PRO A 22 -0.13 -33.43 -17.35
CA PRO A 22 -0.43 -33.53 -15.92
C PRO A 22 0.75 -34.11 -15.15
N GLU A 23 1.04 -33.59 -13.96
CA GLU A 23 2.16 -34.09 -13.15
C GLU A 23 2.01 -33.74 -11.67
N VAL A 24 2.67 -34.50 -10.79
CA VAL A 24 2.73 -34.17 -9.35
C VAL A 24 3.57 -32.92 -9.16
N GLY A 25 3.06 -31.99 -8.36
CA GLY A 25 3.76 -30.78 -7.97
C GLY A 25 3.64 -30.47 -6.50
N GLU A 26 4.54 -29.60 -6.07
CA GLU A 26 4.61 -29.04 -4.73
C GLU A 26 4.69 -27.52 -4.85
N VAL A 27 3.88 -26.81 -4.06
CA VAL A 27 3.86 -25.34 -4.00
C VAL A 27 4.11 -24.91 -2.56
N CYS A 28 5.09 -24.05 -2.35
CA CYS A 28 5.51 -23.52 -1.07
C CYS A 28 5.17 -22.03 -0.97
N PHE A 29 4.49 -21.62 0.10
CA PHE A 29 4.19 -20.24 0.45
C PHE A 29 4.90 -19.88 1.76
N TYR A 30 5.61 -18.75 1.76
CA TYR A 30 6.42 -18.32 2.91
C TYR A 30 5.75 -17.12 3.56
N PHE A 31 5.31 -17.30 4.81
CA PHE A 31 4.60 -16.27 5.57
C PHE A 31 5.54 -15.36 6.36
N SER A 32 5.05 -14.14 6.59
CA SER A 32 5.65 -13.11 7.44
C SER A 32 4.54 -12.30 8.12
N PRO A 33 4.71 -11.74 9.33
CA PRO A 33 5.90 -11.87 10.19
C PRO A 33 6.08 -13.30 10.71
N LEU A 34 7.27 -13.61 11.21
CA LEU A 34 7.66 -14.97 11.67
C LEU A 34 7.10 -15.33 13.05
N GLN A 35 6.78 -14.34 13.88
CA GLN A 35 6.33 -14.53 15.26
C GLN A 35 5.08 -15.41 15.39
N PRO A 36 3.97 -15.19 14.64
CA PRO A 36 2.77 -16.01 14.76
C PRO A 36 2.99 -17.50 14.41
N PHE A 37 4.08 -17.80 13.70
CA PHE A 37 4.45 -19.13 13.26
C PHE A 37 5.48 -19.82 14.17
N GLY A 38 5.85 -19.19 15.30
CA GLY A 38 6.78 -19.74 16.28
C GLY A 38 8.25 -19.75 15.87
N LEU A 39 8.62 -18.91 14.92
CA LEU A 39 10.01 -18.78 14.47
C LEU A 39 10.75 -17.59 15.11
N GLU A 40 10.01 -16.63 15.68
CA GLU A 40 10.57 -15.49 16.40
C GLU A 40 9.80 -15.23 17.70
N ALA A 41 10.48 -14.64 18.69
CA ALA A 41 9.90 -14.43 20.02
C ALA A 41 9.18 -13.07 20.17
N GLY A 42 9.49 -12.12 19.29
CA GLY A 42 8.98 -10.74 19.33
C GLY A 42 8.65 -10.19 17.95
N GLY A 43 8.40 -8.88 17.91
CA GLY A 43 8.16 -8.15 16.66
C GLY A 43 6.69 -7.90 16.31
N GLY A 44 5.75 -8.45 17.09
CA GLY A 44 4.31 -8.27 16.89
C GLY A 44 3.53 -7.96 18.16
N HIS A 45 2.26 -8.32 18.16
CA HIS A 45 1.28 -8.11 19.22
C HIS A 45 0.88 -9.41 19.94
N THR A 46 1.54 -10.52 19.64
CA THR A 46 1.26 -11.84 20.23
C THR A 46 2.27 -12.21 21.31
N ALA A 47 1.81 -12.63 22.49
CA ALA A 47 2.65 -13.16 23.56
C ALA A 47 2.39 -14.64 23.82
N VAL A 48 3.44 -15.38 24.18
CA VAL A 48 3.34 -16.80 24.53
C VAL A 48 2.78 -16.94 25.93
N GLN A 49 1.70 -17.72 26.06
CA GLN A 49 1.07 -17.96 27.35
C GLN A 49 2.04 -18.63 28.33
N ASN A 50 2.03 -18.20 29.59
CA ASN A 50 2.89 -18.72 30.67
C ASN A 50 4.41 -18.54 30.42
N VAL A 51 4.79 -17.64 29.51
CA VAL A 51 6.17 -17.24 29.27
C VAL A 51 6.32 -15.77 29.63
N ALA A 52 7.42 -15.42 30.32
CA ALA A 52 7.71 -14.02 30.61
C ALA A 52 7.86 -13.22 29.31
N ALA A 53 7.29 -12.01 29.24
CA ALA A 53 7.36 -11.16 28.07
C ALA A 53 7.71 -9.72 28.45
N THR A 54 8.31 -9.00 27.50
CA THR A 54 8.59 -7.56 27.60
C THR A 54 7.65 -6.83 26.66
N ALA A 55 6.88 -5.88 27.17
CA ALA A 55 6.08 -4.97 26.37
C ALA A 55 6.85 -3.66 26.16
N GLY A 56 7.05 -3.28 24.91
CA GLY A 56 7.61 -1.99 24.53
C GLY A 56 6.52 -1.03 24.12
N PHE A 57 6.55 0.20 24.63
CA PHE A 57 5.69 1.30 24.16
C PHE A 57 6.53 2.53 23.86
N ASN A 58 6.49 2.97 22.61
CA ASN A 58 7.11 4.22 22.19
C ASN A 58 6.12 5.37 22.35
N VAL A 59 6.23 6.10 23.47
CA VAL A 59 5.37 7.26 23.79
C VAL A 59 5.38 8.36 22.72
N ASN A 60 6.42 8.44 21.88
CA ASN A 60 6.54 9.47 20.85
C ASN A 60 5.84 9.08 19.54
N THR A 61 5.75 7.79 19.22
CA THR A 61 5.15 7.30 17.97
C THR A 61 3.83 6.55 18.18
N GLY A 62 3.50 6.19 19.41
CA GLY A 62 2.37 5.32 19.76
C GLY A 62 2.59 3.84 19.41
N ALA A 63 3.73 3.49 18.80
CA ALA A 63 4.03 2.11 18.45
C ALA A 63 4.22 1.27 19.72
N HIS A 64 3.65 0.07 19.73
CA HIS A 64 3.85 -0.91 20.79
C HIS A 64 4.18 -2.26 20.17
N VAL A 65 4.95 -3.04 20.90
CA VAL A 65 5.37 -4.39 20.53
C VAL A 65 5.45 -5.24 21.78
N ILE A 66 5.26 -6.56 21.64
CA ILE A 66 5.50 -7.52 22.71
C ILE A 66 6.51 -8.56 22.26
N GLU A 67 7.44 -8.88 23.15
CA GLU A 67 8.49 -9.87 22.94
C GLU A 67 8.48 -10.87 24.09
N SER A 68 8.14 -12.11 23.78
CA SER A 68 8.20 -13.22 24.74
C SER A 68 9.66 -13.65 24.92
N LYS A 69 10.02 -14.15 26.11
CA LYS A 69 11.38 -14.65 26.38
C LYS A 69 11.73 -15.87 25.53
N GLN A 70 10.73 -16.61 25.07
CA GLN A 70 10.85 -17.75 24.18
C GLN A 70 9.79 -17.62 23.08
N PRO A 71 10.09 -18.02 21.83
CA PRO A 71 9.09 -18.08 20.77
C PRO A 71 8.04 -19.16 21.06
N LEU A 72 6.95 -19.15 20.30
CA LEU A 72 6.06 -20.31 20.23
C LEU A 72 6.86 -21.52 19.70
N VAL A 73 6.38 -22.73 19.97
CA VAL A 73 6.83 -23.89 19.21
C VAL A 73 6.42 -23.68 17.74
N PRO A 74 7.30 -23.93 16.75
CA PRO A 74 6.94 -23.80 15.34
C PRO A 74 5.66 -24.57 15.02
N LEU A 75 4.78 -23.97 14.21
CA LEU A 75 3.54 -24.64 13.82
C LEU A 75 3.86 -25.91 13.00
N GLU A 76 3.22 -27.02 13.34
CA GLU A 76 3.31 -28.28 12.61
C GLU A 76 1.89 -28.79 12.35
N ILE A 77 1.37 -28.48 11.16
CA ILE A 77 0.02 -28.87 10.75
C ILE A 77 0.12 -29.72 9.50
N THR A 78 -0.59 -30.84 9.46
CA THR A 78 -0.79 -31.65 8.24
C THR A 78 -2.28 -31.89 8.04
N ILE A 79 -2.78 -31.56 6.86
CA ILE A 79 -4.16 -31.78 6.44
C ILE A 79 -4.11 -32.70 5.22
N GLU A 80 -4.74 -33.86 5.34
CA GLU A 80 -4.88 -34.83 4.26
C GLU A 80 -6.26 -34.67 3.62
N GLU A 81 -6.28 -34.30 2.34
CA GLU A 81 -7.47 -34.27 1.50
C GLU A 81 -7.35 -35.36 0.41
N PRO A 82 -8.46 -35.80 -0.23
CA PRO A 82 -8.40 -36.90 -1.20
C PRO A 82 -7.38 -36.71 -2.33
N ASP A 83 -7.20 -35.47 -2.80
CA ASP A 83 -6.39 -35.16 -3.98
C ASP A 83 -5.14 -34.32 -3.64
N ARG A 84 -4.95 -33.95 -2.37
CA ARG A 84 -3.82 -33.10 -1.96
C ARG A 84 -3.42 -33.27 -0.50
N VAL A 85 -2.17 -32.94 -0.22
CA VAL A 85 -1.63 -32.86 1.14
C VAL A 85 -1.20 -31.43 1.40
N VAL A 86 -1.68 -30.84 2.48
CA VAL A 86 -1.31 -29.49 2.93
C VAL A 86 -0.51 -29.60 4.21
N LYS A 87 0.71 -29.04 4.23
CA LYS A 87 1.60 -29.04 5.39
C LYS A 87 2.00 -27.63 5.73
N LEU A 88 1.83 -27.21 6.98
CA LEU A 88 2.40 -25.99 7.52
C LEU A 88 3.51 -26.37 8.50
N ALA A 89 4.75 -25.99 8.18
CA ALA A 89 5.92 -26.21 9.03
C ALA A 89 6.59 -24.86 9.32
N GLY A 90 6.44 -24.35 10.54
CA GLY A 90 6.76 -22.97 10.88
C GLY A 90 5.98 -22.01 9.99
N ASN A 91 6.68 -21.16 9.25
CA ASN A 91 6.09 -20.17 8.34
C ASN A 91 5.97 -20.66 6.89
N VAL A 92 6.18 -21.95 6.61
CA VAL A 92 6.14 -22.48 5.24
C VAL A 92 4.92 -23.38 5.08
N LEU A 93 3.98 -22.96 4.23
CA LEU A 93 2.86 -23.78 3.79
C LEU A 93 3.21 -24.47 2.48
N THR A 94 3.26 -25.79 2.50
CA THR A 94 3.51 -26.65 1.37
C THR A 94 2.22 -27.35 0.96
N ILE A 95 1.83 -27.25 -0.31
CA ILE A 95 0.69 -27.95 -0.91
C ILE A 95 1.22 -28.89 -1.98
N SER A 96 1.00 -30.19 -1.79
CA SER A 96 1.38 -31.24 -2.75
C SER A 96 0.13 -31.84 -3.40
N GLN A 97 0.04 -31.77 -4.72
CA GLN A 97 -1.08 -32.36 -5.49
C GLN A 97 -0.66 -32.65 -6.93
N THR A 98 -1.47 -33.43 -7.66
CA THR A 98 -1.34 -33.54 -9.12
C THR A 98 -1.98 -32.31 -9.77
N PHE A 99 -1.25 -31.64 -10.66
CA PHE A 99 -1.77 -30.53 -11.44
C PHE A 99 -2.06 -30.99 -12.86
N ALA A 100 -3.27 -30.78 -13.36
CA ALA A 100 -3.66 -31.12 -14.73
C ALA A 100 -3.21 -30.06 -15.75
N SER A 101 -2.96 -28.82 -15.32
CA SER A 101 -2.55 -27.74 -16.20
C SER A 101 -1.87 -26.58 -15.47
N ASN A 102 -1.21 -25.70 -16.24
CA ASN A 102 -0.67 -24.44 -15.75
C ASN A 102 -1.76 -23.52 -15.16
N GLN A 103 -2.98 -23.59 -15.68
CA GLN A 103 -4.10 -22.78 -15.18
C GLN A 103 -4.48 -23.20 -13.76
N GLU A 104 -4.60 -24.50 -13.50
CA GLU A 104 -4.91 -25.04 -12.18
C GLU A 104 -3.83 -24.67 -11.14
N LEU A 105 -2.55 -24.80 -11.51
CA LEU A 105 -1.44 -24.35 -10.66
C LEU A 105 -1.55 -22.85 -10.33
N THR A 106 -1.85 -22.03 -11.34
CA THR A 106 -2.01 -20.58 -11.17
C THR A 106 -3.18 -20.24 -10.24
N GLU A 107 -4.32 -20.91 -10.43
CA GLU A 107 -5.52 -20.71 -9.62
C GLU A 107 -5.30 -21.09 -8.16
N LEU A 108 -4.60 -22.20 -7.89
CA LEU A 108 -4.21 -22.58 -6.53
C LEU A 108 -3.34 -21.50 -5.90
N ILE A 109 -2.26 -21.10 -6.58
CA ILE A 109 -1.32 -20.09 -6.08
C ILE A 109 -2.05 -18.78 -5.79
N GLN A 110 -2.85 -18.26 -6.72
CA GLN A 110 -3.58 -17.01 -6.52
C GLN A 110 -4.59 -17.11 -5.37
N SER A 111 -5.31 -18.24 -5.27
CA SER A 111 -6.30 -18.44 -4.22
C SER A 111 -5.65 -18.40 -2.84
N ILE A 112 -4.58 -19.16 -2.63
CA ILE A 112 -3.86 -19.19 -1.36
C ILE A 112 -3.15 -17.86 -1.11
N TYR A 113 -2.43 -17.34 -2.09
CA TYR A 113 -1.61 -16.14 -1.94
C TYR A 113 -2.42 -14.91 -1.51
N PHE A 114 -3.65 -14.77 -2.02
CA PHE A 114 -4.47 -13.61 -1.73
C PHE A 114 -5.54 -13.85 -0.66
N SER A 115 -6.08 -15.06 -0.53
CA SER A 115 -7.22 -15.30 0.38
C SER A 115 -6.78 -15.79 1.75
N TYR A 116 -5.75 -16.64 1.82
CA TYR A 116 -5.39 -17.28 3.09
C TYR A 116 -4.81 -16.29 4.11
N PRO A 117 -3.95 -15.32 3.73
CA PRO A 117 -3.61 -14.18 4.59
C PRO A 117 -4.81 -13.46 5.20
N MET A 118 -5.87 -13.22 4.41
CA MET A 118 -7.08 -12.55 4.88
C MET A 118 -7.85 -13.37 5.92
N LEU A 119 -7.86 -14.70 5.77
CA LEU A 119 -8.46 -15.60 6.75
C LEU A 119 -7.63 -15.64 8.04
N LEU A 120 -6.30 -15.70 7.92
CA LEU A 120 -5.41 -15.67 9.09
C LEU A 120 -5.48 -14.33 9.83
N ALA A 121 -5.71 -13.22 9.14
CA ALA A 121 -5.89 -11.90 9.76
C ALA A 121 -7.12 -11.81 10.69
N VAL A 122 -8.06 -12.75 10.59
CA VAL A 122 -9.18 -12.87 11.54
C VAL A 122 -8.73 -13.49 12.87
N GLU A 123 -7.80 -14.44 12.80
CA GLU A 123 -7.39 -15.27 13.94
C GLU A 123 -6.09 -14.77 14.60
N PHE A 124 -5.23 -14.09 13.85
CA PHE A 124 -3.92 -13.63 14.32
C PHE A 124 -3.97 -12.15 14.68
N ALA A 125 -3.32 -11.78 15.79
CA ALA A 125 -3.18 -10.38 16.18
C ALA A 125 -2.33 -9.58 15.17
N ASP A 126 -1.35 -10.25 14.56
CA ASP A 126 -0.51 -9.71 13.50
C ASP A 126 -0.92 -10.36 12.18
N PRO A 127 -1.49 -9.59 11.22
CA PRO A 127 -1.99 -10.15 9.98
C PRO A 127 -0.81 -10.64 9.13
N PRO A 128 -0.72 -11.94 8.82
CA PRO A 128 0.38 -12.45 8.03
C PRO A 128 0.19 -12.09 6.56
N ILE A 129 1.30 -12.00 5.84
CA ILE A 129 1.40 -11.86 4.40
C ILE A 129 2.16 -13.05 3.83
N ILE A 130 2.10 -13.24 2.52
CA ILE A 130 2.98 -14.19 1.82
C ILE A 130 4.06 -13.40 1.08
N GLU A 131 5.31 -13.53 1.52
CA GLU A 131 6.44 -12.82 0.93
C GLU A 131 6.77 -13.38 -0.46
N ARG A 132 6.76 -14.70 -0.58
CA ARG A 132 7.05 -15.41 -1.83
C ARG A 132 6.27 -16.71 -1.95
N ALA A 133 6.12 -17.14 -3.20
CA ALA A 133 5.67 -18.48 -3.53
C ALA A 133 6.65 -19.10 -4.55
N ASP A 134 7.04 -20.34 -4.31
CA ASP A 134 7.89 -21.15 -5.18
C ASP A 134 7.45 -22.61 -5.12
N GLY A 135 8.07 -23.48 -5.91
CA GLY A 135 7.66 -24.88 -5.95
C GLY A 135 8.32 -25.66 -7.06
N GLN A 136 7.79 -26.86 -7.31
CA GLN A 136 8.19 -27.73 -8.40
C GLN A 136 7.01 -28.48 -8.99
N VAL A 137 7.04 -28.78 -10.29
CA VAL A 137 6.10 -29.69 -10.97
C VAL A 137 6.90 -30.64 -11.84
N GLY A 138 6.77 -31.95 -11.64
CA GLY A 138 7.56 -32.94 -12.39
C GLY A 138 9.06 -32.76 -12.28
N GLY A 139 9.54 -32.29 -11.12
CA GLY A 139 10.95 -31.96 -10.89
C GLY A 139 11.43 -30.64 -11.51
N VAL A 140 10.59 -29.93 -12.27
CA VAL A 140 10.90 -28.58 -12.77
C VAL A 140 10.57 -27.56 -11.69
N THR A 141 11.58 -26.85 -11.19
CA THR A 141 11.40 -25.81 -10.17
C THR A 141 10.89 -24.51 -10.77
N PHE A 142 10.08 -23.76 -10.01
CA PHE A 142 9.60 -22.45 -10.41
C PHE A 142 9.60 -21.47 -9.23
N ARG A 143 9.66 -20.17 -9.56
CA ARG A 143 9.36 -19.07 -8.64
C ARG A 143 8.19 -18.25 -9.18
N TRP A 144 7.28 -17.82 -8.32
CA TRP A 144 6.15 -16.97 -8.71
C TRP A 144 6.43 -15.51 -8.35
N GLU A 145 7.08 -14.81 -9.29
CA GLU A 145 7.67 -13.48 -9.08
C GLU A 145 6.96 -12.40 -9.90
N LEU A 146 7.21 -11.13 -9.57
CA LEU A 146 6.66 -9.97 -10.29
C LEU A 146 7.09 -10.01 -11.76
N ARG A 147 6.12 -9.90 -12.69
CA ARG A 147 6.34 -9.96 -14.14
C ARG A 147 7.29 -8.87 -14.62
N GLU A 148 7.01 -7.66 -14.18
CA GLU A 148 7.74 -6.45 -14.52
C GLU A 148 7.80 -5.61 -13.25
N TRP A 149 8.97 -5.07 -12.94
CA TRP A 149 9.15 -4.12 -11.86
C TRP A 149 10.10 -3.00 -12.29
N LYS A 150 9.84 -1.80 -11.79
CA LYS A 150 10.72 -0.65 -11.98
C LYS A 150 11.15 -0.17 -10.60
N MET A 151 12.45 -0.10 -10.38
CA MET A 151 13.00 0.55 -9.20
C MET A 151 13.40 1.96 -9.58
N GLN A 152 13.07 2.91 -8.71
CA GLN A 152 13.55 4.29 -8.81
C GLN A 152 14.39 4.58 -7.58
N TYR A 153 15.63 4.99 -7.82
CA TYR A 153 16.56 5.39 -6.78
C TYR A 153 16.95 6.84 -7.01
N GLU A 154 16.86 7.65 -5.97
CA GLU A 154 17.46 8.97 -5.98
C GLU A 154 18.91 8.87 -5.53
N ILE A 155 19.85 9.19 -6.41
CA ILE A 155 21.26 9.36 -6.05
C ILE A 155 21.45 10.76 -5.47
N THR A 156 22.17 10.85 -4.35
CA THR A 156 22.36 12.08 -3.60
C THR A 156 23.74 12.12 -2.94
N THR A 157 24.14 13.30 -2.44
CA THR A 157 25.35 13.50 -1.64
C THR A 157 24.97 14.09 -0.28
N GLN A 158 25.92 14.13 0.66
CA GLN A 158 25.70 14.77 1.95
C GLN A 158 25.32 16.25 1.78
N GLU A 159 26.06 16.98 0.95
CA GLU A 159 25.83 18.40 0.69
C GLU A 159 24.44 18.63 0.09
N LYS A 160 24.00 17.77 -0.85
CA LYS A 160 22.66 17.85 -1.44
C LYS A 160 21.57 17.59 -0.41
N GLN A 161 21.76 16.67 0.52
CA GLN A 161 20.79 16.39 1.59
C GLN A 161 20.71 17.55 2.59
N GLU A 162 21.86 18.07 3.05
CA GLU A 162 21.93 19.22 3.93
C GLU A 162 21.29 20.45 3.29
N GLN A 163 21.57 20.71 2.02
CA GLN A 163 20.92 21.78 1.26
C GLN A 163 19.41 21.55 1.13
N SER A 164 18.97 20.32 0.90
CA SER A 164 17.53 20.01 0.80
C SER A 164 16.81 20.25 2.14
N ALA A 165 17.45 19.92 3.26
CA ALA A 165 16.93 20.20 4.60
C ALA A 165 16.86 21.71 4.86
N ALA A 166 17.95 22.45 4.59
CA ALA A 166 18.00 23.90 4.74
C ALA A 166 16.92 24.60 3.88
N SER A 167 16.83 24.26 2.60
CA SER A 167 15.82 24.82 1.69
C SER A 167 14.38 24.46 2.13
N SER A 168 14.17 23.29 2.74
CA SER A 168 12.85 22.91 3.27
C SER A 168 12.49 23.72 4.52
N TRP A 169 13.47 24.01 5.37
CA TRP A 169 13.30 24.87 6.54
C TRP A 169 12.94 26.30 6.15
N GLU A 170 13.64 26.89 5.18
CA GLU A 170 13.35 28.23 4.67
C GLU A 170 11.91 28.35 4.14
N ARG A 171 11.37 27.27 3.56
CA ARG A 171 9.99 27.21 3.05
C ARG A 171 8.93 27.16 4.14
N ILE A 172 9.27 26.90 5.41
CA ILE A 172 8.30 26.94 6.52
C ILE A 172 7.61 28.30 6.59
N GLY A 173 8.34 29.39 6.31
CA GLY A 173 7.76 30.75 6.29
C GLY A 173 6.61 30.92 5.31
N ILE A 174 6.54 30.12 4.24
CA ILE A 174 5.41 30.09 3.30
C ILE A 174 4.19 29.42 3.95
N LEU A 175 4.43 28.33 4.68
CA LEU A 175 3.40 27.51 5.32
C LEU A 175 2.79 28.20 6.54
N SER A 176 3.57 29.04 7.23
CA SER A 176 3.14 29.76 8.43
C SER A 176 2.26 30.98 8.15
N ARG A 177 2.08 31.39 6.88
CA ARG A 177 1.23 32.55 6.54
C ARG A 177 -0.25 32.22 6.79
N PRO A 178 -1.04 33.17 7.33
CA PRO A 178 -2.50 33.03 7.36
C PRO A 178 -3.03 32.73 5.94
N GLY A 179 -3.95 31.77 5.82
CA GLY A 179 -4.49 31.35 4.52
C GLY A 179 -3.79 30.14 3.87
N SER A 180 -2.60 29.74 4.32
CA SER A 180 -1.84 28.61 3.74
C SER A 180 -2.40 27.22 4.08
N ARG A 181 -3.62 27.12 4.60
CA ARG A 181 -4.22 25.86 5.06
C ARG A 181 -4.37 24.83 3.94
N ARG A 182 -4.69 25.26 2.71
CA ARG A 182 -4.75 24.36 1.55
C ARG A 182 -3.38 23.78 1.21
N LEU A 183 -2.35 24.62 1.18
CA LEU A 183 -0.98 24.17 0.91
C LEU A 183 -0.50 23.16 1.96
N LEU A 184 -0.76 23.44 3.23
CA LEU A 184 -0.43 22.53 4.32
C LEU A 184 -1.15 21.19 4.20
N ALA A 185 -2.47 21.21 3.93
CA ALA A 185 -3.26 20.00 3.73
C ALA A 185 -2.78 19.19 2.51
N ALA A 186 -2.46 19.86 1.40
CA ALA A 186 -1.91 19.22 0.21
C ALA A 186 -0.56 18.55 0.51
N LEU A 187 0.38 19.26 1.16
CA LEU A 187 1.67 18.67 1.58
C LEU A 187 1.48 17.48 2.53
N HIS A 188 0.50 17.56 3.43
CA HIS A 188 0.16 16.45 4.31
C HIS A 188 -0.35 15.23 3.54
N TYR A 189 -1.31 15.38 2.63
CA TYR A 189 -1.79 14.27 1.81
C TYR A 189 -0.69 13.66 0.95
N PHE A 190 0.17 14.49 0.37
CA PHE A 190 1.34 14.00 -0.36
C PHE A 190 2.28 13.20 0.54
N HIS A 191 2.62 13.72 1.72
CA HIS A 191 3.43 13.01 2.70
C HIS A 191 2.83 11.64 3.09
N VAL A 192 1.52 11.58 3.32
CA VAL A 192 0.80 10.33 3.62
C VAL A 192 0.89 9.35 2.46
N ALA A 193 0.67 9.81 1.22
CA ALA A 193 0.80 8.97 0.02
C ALA A 193 2.18 8.31 -0.06
N LEU A 194 3.25 9.09 0.15
CA LEU A 194 4.62 8.57 0.15
C LEU A 194 4.88 7.58 1.27
N ARG A 195 4.36 7.83 2.47
CA ARG A 195 4.53 6.91 3.61
C ARG A 195 3.83 5.58 3.35
N LEU A 196 2.61 5.60 2.82
CA LEU A 196 1.88 4.38 2.45
C LEU A 196 2.63 3.59 1.38
N ALA A 197 3.10 4.27 0.33
CA ALA A 197 3.89 3.64 -0.73
C ALA A 197 5.20 2.99 -0.26
N ARG A 198 5.73 3.39 0.89
CA ARG A 198 6.95 2.83 1.49
C ARG A 198 6.68 1.89 2.66
N ARG A 199 5.46 1.89 3.23
CA ARG A 199 5.09 1.04 4.37
C ARG A 199 4.60 -0.34 3.94
N GLY A 200 4.06 -0.45 2.72
CA GLY A 200 3.64 -1.74 2.19
C GLY A 200 4.79 -2.73 2.09
N GLU A 201 4.54 -3.96 2.52
CA GLU A 201 5.44 -5.10 2.40
C GLU A 201 5.30 -5.74 1.00
N ILE A 202 4.10 -5.63 0.40
CA ILE A 202 3.79 -6.15 -0.93
C ILE A 202 3.65 -5.00 -1.94
N ALA A 203 4.13 -5.24 -3.15
CA ALA A 203 4.02 -4.30 -4.27
C ALA A 203 2.56 -3.91 -4.55
N GLY A 204 2.23 -2.66 -4.23
CA GLY A 204 0.91 -2.08 -4.44
C GLY A 204 -0.11 -2.35 -3.34
N GLU A 205 0.32 -2.80 -2.16
CA GLU A 205 -0.57 -3.05 -1.00
C GLU A 205 -1.46 -1.83 -0.68
N PHE A 206 -0.88 -0.63 -0.64
CA PHE A 206 -1.59 0.63 -0.40
C PHE A 206 -1.70 1.50 -1.66
N LEU A 207 -1.67 0.88 -2.84
CA LEU A 207 -1.78 1.59 -4.12
C LEU A 207 -3.06 2.44 -4.20
N PRO A 208 -4.24 1.91 -3.83
CA PRO A 208 -5.47 2.68 -3.88
C PRO A 208 -5.43 3.93 -2.99
N GLU A 209 -5.01 3.79 -1.74
CA GLU A 209 -4.93 4.89 -0.77
C GLU A 209 -3.87 5.92 -1.17
N MET A 210 -2.76 5.47 -1.75
CA MET A 210 -1.77 6.38 -2.33
C MET A 210 -2.41 7.25 -3.42
N ILE A 211 -3.12 6.64 -4.37
CA ILE A 211 -3.81 7.38 -5.45
C ILE A 211 -4.88 8.32 -4.88
N LEU A 212 -5.67 7.88 -3.90
CA LEU A 212 -6.65 8.74 -3.23
C LEU A 212 -5.98 9.98 -2.63
N ASN A 213 -4.87 9.81 -1.93
CA ASN A 213 -4.15 10.94 -1.32
C ASN A 213 -3.55 11.88 -2.37
N LEU A 214 -2.99 11.35 -3.46
CA LEU A 214 -2.54 12.18 -4.61
C LEU A 214 -3.71 12.93 -5.26
N SER A 215 -4.90 12.31 -5.33
CA SER A 215 -6.10 13.00 -5.81
C SER A 215 -6.49 14.14 -4.88
N LYS A 216 -6.50 13.92 -3.56
CA LYS A 216 -6.79 14.96 -2.55
C LYS A 216 -5.83 16.14 -2.63
N VAL A 217 -4.55 15.92 -2.96
CA VAL A 217 -3.59 17.01 -3.21
C VAL A 217 -4.14 17.96 -4.29
N LEU A 218 -4.58 17.44 -5.43
CA LEU A 218 -5.06 18.25 -6.55
C LEU A 218 -6.36 18.97 -6.20
N GLU A 219 -7.31 18.30 -5.55
CA GLU A 219 -8.58 18.92 -5.16
C GLU A 219 -8.41 20.05 -4.16
N VAL A 220 -7.51 19.86 -3.21
CA VAL A 220 -7.23 20.86 -2.19
C VAL A 220 -6.55 22.07 -2.81
N LEU A 221 -5.57 21.87 -3.69
CA LEU A 221 -4.85 22.98 -4.34
C LEU A 221 -5.71 23.74 -5.36
N PHE A 222 -6.60 23.03 -6.07
CA PHE A 222 -7.36 23.58 -7.19
C PHE A 222 -8.87 23.30 -7.03
N PRO A 223 -9.53 23.98 -6.07
CA PRO A 223 -10.96 23.81 -5.84
C PRO A 223 -11.79 24.25 -7.06
N PRO A 224 -12.94 23.61 -7.33
CA PRO A 224 -13.87 24.08 -8.34
C PRO A 224 -14.58 25.35 -7.86
N SER A 225 -14.97 26.22 -8.79
CA SER A 225 -15.74 27.46 -8.51
C SER A 225 -17.22 27.20 -8.18
N GLY A 226 -17.54 26.02 -7.62
CA GLY A 226 -18.90 25.62 -7.22
C GLY A 226 -19.69 24.83 -8.28
N ASP A 227 -19.11 24.56 -9.46
CA ASP A 227 -19.75 23.80 -10.54
C ASP A 227 -19.56 22.27 -10.44
N GLY A 228 -18.80 21.81 -9.43
CA GLY A 228 -18.46 20.40 -9.23
C GLY A 228 -17.42 19.85 -10.21
N LYS A 229 -16.84 20.66 -11.09
CA LYS A 229 -15.89 20.20 -12.12
C LYS A 229 -14.45 20.20 -11.62
N THR A 230 -14.16 19.40 -10.60
CA THR A 230 -12.86 19.40 -9.92
C THR A 230 -11.68 19.10 -10.87
N ARG A 231 -11.86 18.26 -11.89
CA ARG A 231 -10.82 17.95 -12.88
C ARG A 231 -10.47 19.16 -13.75
N ASP A 232 -11.45 19.98 -14.12
CA ASP A 232 -11.23 21.16 -14.96
C ASP A 232 -10.53 22.28 -14.19
N ALA A 233 -10.90 22.46 -12.92
CA ALA A 233 -10.20 23.36 -12.01
C ALA A 233 -8.71 22.95 -11.85
N THR A 234 -8.46 21.65 -11.68
CA THR A 234 -7.10 21.10 -11.62
C THR A 234 -6.30 21.38 -12.88
N ARG A 235 -6.88 21.13 -14.07
CA ARG A 235 -6.22 21.45 -15.34
C ARG A 235 -5.85 22.93 -15.44
N ALA A 236 -6.80 23.81 -15.11
CA ALA A 236 -6.56 25.26 -15.14
C ALA A 236 -5.45 25.68 -14.16
N GLY A 237 -5.44 25.13 -12.94
CA GLY A 237 -4.41 25.37 -11.94
C GLY A 237 -3.02 24.91 -12.39
N LEU A 238 -2.92 23.70 -12.94
CA LEU A 238 -1.66 23.16 -13.45
C LEU A 238 -1.12 23.94 -14.65
N ARG A 239 -2.00 24.39 -15.57
CA ARG A 239 -1.59 25.28 -16.68
C ARG A 239 -0.98 26.59 -16.18
N LYS A 240 -1.58 27.19 -15.14
CA LYS A 240 -1.05 28.41 -14.51
C LYS A 240 0.33 28.19 -13.88
N LEU A 241 0.66 26.96 -13.47
CA LEU A 241 1.99 26.56 -13.00
C LEU A 241 2.95 26.14 -14.13
N GLY A 242 2.54 26.28 -15.39
CA GLY A 242 3.36 26.01 -16.57
C GLY A 242 3.51 24.53 -16.91
N PHE A 243 2.59 23.67 -16.48
CA PHE A 243 2.53 22.29 -16.97
C PHE A 243 1.86 22.23 -18.35
N SER A 244 2.38 21.39 -19.24
CA SER A 244 1.80 21.12 -20.55
C SER A 244 0.57 20.22 -20.46
N GLU A 245 -0.32 20.27 -21.46
CA GLU A 245 -1.50 19.38 -21.52
C GLU A 245 -1.13 17.90 -21.40
N LYS A 246 0.00 17.52 -22.01
CA LYS A 246 0.48 16.15 -21.98
C LYS A 246 0.86 15.71 -20.56
N GLU A 247 1.59 16.55 -19.82
CA GLU A 247 1.94 16.27 -18.41
C GLU A 247 0.67 16.22 -17.55
N ILE A 248 -0.26 17.17 -17.76
CA ILE A 248 -1.52 17.25 -17.01
C ILE A 248 -2.33 15.95 -17.12
N GLU A 249 -2.59 15.49 -18.35
CA GLU A 249 -3.40 14.30 -18.59
C GLU A 249 -2.67 12.99 -18.30
N ALA A 250 -1.34 12.95 -18.42
CA ALA A 250 -0.56 11.74 -18.18
C ALA A 250 -0.22 11.52 -16.70
N ASP A 251 0.03 12.59 -15.93
CA ASP A 251 0.68 12.46 -14.62
C ASP A 251 -0.18 12.94 -13.45
N TYR A 252 -1.22 13.75 -13.68
CA TYR A 252 -2.02 14.34 -12.60
C TYR A 252 -3.50 13.93 -12.66
N VAL A 253 -4.15 14.14 -13.81
CA VAL A 253 -5.57 13.78 -13.98
C VAL A 253 -5.86 12.30 -13.67
N PRO A 254 -5.00 11.33 -13.98
CA PRO A 254 -5.29 9.93 -13.68
C PRO A 254 -5.49 9.65 -12.18
N ALA A 255 -4.85 10.38 -11.25
CA ALA A 255 -5.13 10.21 -9.83
C ALA A 255 -6.60 10.54 -9.50
N MET A 256 -7.14 11.60 -10.10
CA MET A 256 -8.54 12.00 -9.94
C MET A 256 -9.50 11.11 -10.71
N ALA A 257 -9.05 10.51 -11.82
CA ALA A 257 -9.83 9.56 -12.59
C ALA A 257 -9.99 8.25 -11.84
N LEU A 258 -8.90 7.72 -11.29
CA LEU A 258 -8.84 6.40 -10.68
C LEU A 258 -9.36 6.35 -9.25
N ARG A 259 -9.31 7.44 -8.47
CA ARG A 259 -9.60 7.39 -7.02
C ARG A 259 -10.97 6.80 -6.62
N ASN A 260 -11.97 6.90 -7.48
CA ASN A 260 -13.31 6.36 -7.24
C ASN A 260 -13.53 4.99 -7.91
N GLU A 261 -12.58 4.54 -8.73
CA GLU A 261 -12.67 3.32 -9.55
C GLU A 261 -11.78 2.19 -8.98
N ILE A 262 -11.02 2.46 -7.91
CA ILE A 262 -10.05 1.55 -7.30
C ILE A 262 -10.39 1.19 -5.85
N ASP A 263 -11.69 1.19 -5.50
CA ASP A 263 -12.22 0.62 -4.25
C ASP A 263 -11.74 1.28 -2.93
N VAL A 264 -11.53 2.61 -2.92
CA VAL A 264 -11.12 3.36 -1.69
C VAL A 264 -12.21 4.27 -1.15
N GLY A 265 -12.94 4.92 -2.05
CA GLY A 265 -14.02 5.84 -1.68
C GLY A 265 -15.35 5.13 -1.47
N HIS A 266 -15.58 4.05 -2.23
CA HIS A 266 -16.80 3.26 -2.24
C HIS A 266 -16.42 1.82 -2.51
N VAL A 267 -17.15 0.88 -1.90
CA VAL A 267 -16.97 -0.54 -2.16
C VAL A 267 -17.37 -0.82 -3.62
N ASP A 268 -16.39 -0.99 -4.48
CA ASP A 268 -16.55 -1.34 -5.89
C ASP A 268 -15.74 -2.62 -6.16
N LEU A 269 -16.47 -3.74 -6.31
CA LEU A 269 -15.86 -5.04 -6.58
C LEU A 269 -15.38 -5.19 -8.04
N SER A 270 -15.11 -4.06 -8.71
CA SER A 270 -14.64 -4.00 -10.08
C SER A 270 -13.26 -4.63 -10.23
N LEU A 271 -13.11 -5.38 -11.31
CA LEU A 271 -11.91 -6.16 -11.58
C LEU A 271 -11.22 -5.63 -12.83
N PHE A 272 -9.98 -5.19 -12.68
CA PHE A 272 -9.16 -4.76 -13.80
C PHE A 272 -8.50 -5.97 -14.47
N LYS A 273 -8.36 -5.88 -15.80
CA LYS A 273 -7.54 -6.82 -16.56
C LYS A 273 -6.06 -6.63 -16.21
N VAL A 274 -5.25 -7.66 -16.46
CA VAL A 274 -3.81 -7.68 -16.15
C VAL A 274 -3.05 -6.52 -16.82
N ASP A 275 -3.38 -6.20 -18.07
CA ASP A 275 -2.82 -5.08 -18.83
C ASP A 275 -3.21 -3.72 -18.23
N GLN A 276 -4.47 -3.58 -17.80
CA GLN A 276 -4.94 -2.37 -17.10
C GLN A 276 -4.23 -2.19 -15.75
N LEU A 277 -4.12 -3.25 -14.95
CA LEU A 277 -3.36 -3.25 -13.70
C LEU A 277 -1.91 -2.82 -13.91
N THR A 278 -1.27 -3.35 -14.96
CA THR A 278 0.11 -2.96 -15.31
C THR A 278 0.23 -1.45 -15.55
N LEU A 279 -0.75 -0.85 -16.23
CA LEU A 279 -0.78 0.60 -16.47
C LEU A 279 -1.02 1.41 -15.19
N VAL A 280 -1.89 0.96 -14.29
CA VAL A 280 -2.16 1.63 -13.01
C VAL A 280 -0.93 1.60 -12.11
N HIS A 281 -0.27 0.45 -11.98
CA HIS A 281 0.98 0.33 -11.23
C HIS A 281 2.09 1.19 -11.84
N GLY A 282 2.25 1.15 -13.18
CA GLY A 282 3.21 2.00 -13.88
C GLY A 282 2.90 3.50 -13.78
N TYR A 283 1.65 3.88 -13.55
CA TYR A 283 1.26 5.24 -13.18
C TYR A 283 1.68 5.60 -11.76
N ALA A 284 1.33 4.77 -10.79
CA ALA A 284 1.69 4.97 -9.39
C ALA A 284 3.20 5.17 -9.18
N GLU A 285 4.03 4.35 -9.84
CA GLU A 285 5.49 4.45 -9.77
C GLU A 285 6.05 5.80 -10.26
N ARG A 286 5.42 6.43 -11.27
CA ARG A 286 5.88 7.73 -11.81
C ARG A 286 5.20 8.93 -11.14
N ALA A 287 3.99 8.75 -10.61
CA ALA A 287 3.18 9.81 -10.04
C ALA A 287 3.87 10.49 -8.86
N GLU A 288 4.61 9.74 -8.03
CA GLU A 288 5.42 10.33 -6.95
C GLU A 288 6.33 11.46 -7.47
N TRP A 289 7.09 11.22 -8.54
CA TRP A 289 8.02 12.21 -9.08
C TRP A 289 7.30 13.42 -9.67
N ALA A 290 6.20 13.20 -10.40
CA ALA A 290 5.37 14.29 -10.92
C ALA A 290 4.84 15.19 -9.80
N PHE A 291 4.36 14.60 -8.70
CA PHE A 291 3.87 15.38 -7.56
C PHE A 291 5.00 16.09 -6.80
N ARG A 292 6.21 15.52 -6.72
CA ARG A 292 7.40 16.26 -6.22
C ARG A 292 7.67 17.50 -7.06
N LEU A 293 7.59 17.37 -8.39
CA LEU A 293 7.78 18.49 -9.32
C LEU A 293 6.67 19.55 -9.16
N LEU A 294 5.42 19.14 -9.01
CA LEU A 294 4.30 20.02 -8.69
C LEU A 294 4.58 20.85 -7.45
N PHE A 295 4.92 20.23 -6.32
CA PHE A 295 5.21 20.99 -5.09
C PHE A 295 6.44 21.87 -5.23
N LYS A 296 7.48 21.43 -5.95
CA LYS A 296 8.66 22.26 -6.20
C LYS A 296 8.25 23.55 -6.94
N ARG A 297 7.56 23.45 -8.08
CA ARG A 297 7.12 24.61 -8.86
C ARG A 297 6.13 25.47 -8.09
N LEU A 298 5.17 24.86 -7.40
CA LEU A 298 4.19 25.58 -6.59
C LEU A 298 4.85 26.40 -5.49
N LEU A 299 5.75 25.79 -4.71
CA LEU A 299 6.45 26.48 -3.62
C LEU A 299 7.35 27.61 -4.14
N GLU A 300 8.04 27.39 -5.27
CA GLU A 300 8.82 28.44 -5.94
C GLU A 300 7.93 29.60 -6.42
N ALA A 301 6.80 29.31 -7.05
CA ALA A 301 5.87 30.32 -7.55
C ALA A 301 5.13 31.07 -6.41
N THR A 302 4.85 30.41 -5.29
CA THR A 302 4.29 31.06 -4.10
C THR A 302 5.34 31.91 -3.39
N ALA A 303 6.60 31.47 -3.34
CA ALA A 303 7.69 32.25 -2.76
C ALA A 303 7.96 33.54 -3.54
N SER A 304 7.91 33.48 -4.88
CA SER A 304 8.08 34.64 -5.76
C SER A 304 6.85 35.55 -5.83
N GLY A 305 5.70 35.09 -5.35
CA GLY A 305 4.41 35.78 -5.50
C GLY A 305 3.78 35.65 -6.89
N SER A 306 4.34 34.83 -7.79
CA SER A 306 3.77 34.60 -9.13
C SER A 306 2.58 33.64 -9.13
N PHE A 307 2.32 32.95 -8.01
CA PHE A 307 1.16 32.10 -7.83
C PHE A 307 0.59 32.22 -6.41
N GLU A 308 -0.68 32.57 -6.33
CA GLU A 308 -1.43 32.63 -5.07
C GLU A 308 -2.36 31.42 -4.95
N ILE A 309 -2.27 30.73 -3.81
CA ILE A 309 -3.17 29.62 -3.49
C ILE A 309 -4.42 30.21 -2.87
N GLU A 310 -5.59 29.81 -3.38
CA GLU A 310 -6.88 30.26 -2.87
C GLU A 310 -6.96 30.03 -1.34
N PRO A 311 -7.36 31.02 -0.53
CA PRO A 311 -7.53 30.81 0.89
C PRO A 311 -8.64 29.77 1.17
N TYR A 312 -8.54 29.07 2.30
CA TYR A 312 -9.63 28.22 2.79
C TYR A 312 -10.24 28.82 4.03
N GLU A 313 -11.53 29.08 3.97
CA GLU A 313 -12.32 29.50 5.13
C GLU A 313 -12.71 28.25 5.95
N PRO A 314 -12.32 28.18 7.23
CA PRO A 314 -12.71 27.08 8.11
C PRO A 314 -14.23 26.95 8.19
N LYS A 315 -14.76 25.79 7.78
CA LYS A 315 -16.16 25.42 8.00
C LYS A 315 -16.27 24.55 9.25
N PRO A 316 -17.39 24.63 10.00
CA PRO A 316 -17.65 23.67 11.07
C PRO A 316 -17.71 22.25 10.50
N ALA A 317 -17.39 21.26 11.33
CA ALA A 317 -17.55 19.86 10.96
C ALA A 317 -19.00 19.59 10.53
N ALA A 318 -19.19 18.68 9.57
CA ALA A 318 -20.52 18.28 9.13
C ALA A 318 -21.31 17.69 10.32
N GLY A 319 -22.59 18.04 10.44
CA GLY A 319 -23.42 17.61 11.56
C GLY A 319 -23.53 16.09 11.72
N GLU A 320 -23.40 15.34 10.62
CA GLU A 320 -23.30 13.87 10.66
C GLU A 320 -22.05 13.37 11.36
N ALA A 321 -20.87 13.92 11.02
CA ALA A 321 -19.62 13.56 11.68
C ALA A 321 -19.66 13.89 13.18
N VAL A 322 -20.25 15.03 13.55
CA VAL A 322 -20.45 15.40 14.97
C VAL A 322 -21.33 14.38 15.67
N ARG A 323 -22.48 14.01 15.09
CA ARG A 323 -23.37 12.99 15.67
C ARG A 323 -22.65 11.64 15.89
N VAL A 324 -21.83 11.21 14.93
CA VAL A 324 -21.05 9.97 15.07
C VAL A 324 -20.06 10.07 16.24
N ILE A 325 -19.38 11.21 16.41
CA ILE A 325 -18.45 11.43 17.53
C ILE A 325 -19.17 11.36 18.89
N GLU A 326 -20.38 11.94 18.98
CA GLU A 326 -21.16 11.89 20.22
C GLU A 326 -21.56 10.44 20.57
N ILE A 327 -21.97 9.64 19.58
CA ILE A 327 -22.26 8.20 19.77
C ILE A 327 -21.01 7.44 20.23
N LEU A 328 -19.85 7.72 19.64
CA LEU A 328 -18.59 7.08 20.05
C LEU A 328 -18.24 7.39 21.50
N ARG A 329 -18.44 8.64 21.93
CA ARG A 329 -18.20 9.06 23.32
C ARG A 329 -19.13 8.32 24.29
N ASP A 330 -20.41 8.22 23.97
CA ASP A 330 -21.40 7.55 24.82
C ASP A 330 -21.11 6.04 24.99
N HIS A 331 -20.33 5.45 24.08
CA HIS A 331 -19.91 4.04 24.15
C HIS A 331 -18.46 3.83 24.64
N ALA A 332 -17.66 4.88 24.82
CA ALA A 332 -16.25 4.75 25.19
C ALA A 332 -16.06 4.05 26.55
N GLU A 333 -16.92 4.35 27.53
CA GLU A 333 -16.89 3.76 28.88
C GLU A 333 -17.02 2.22 28.89
N LYS A 334 -17.57 1.62 27.83
CA LYS A 334 -17.69 0.16 27.71
C LYS A 334 -16.33 -0.54 27.60
N TYR A 335 -15.30 0.16 27.12
CA TYR A 335 -14.00 -0.41 26.77
C TYR A 335 -12.86 0.00 27.72
N GLU A 336 -13.15 0.79 28.76
CA GLU A 336 -12.17 1.22 29.78
C GLU A 336 -12.02 0.24 30.96
N ARG A 337 -12.42 -1.03 30.80
CA ARG A 337 -12.32 -2.09 31.83
C ARG A 337 -11.31 -3.15 31.45
#